data_AF-A0A6A4H031-F1
#
_entry.id   AF-A0A6A4H031-F1
#
_cell.length_a   1.000
_cell.length_b   1.000
_cell.length_c   1.000
_cell.angle_alpha   90.00
_cell.angle_beta   90.00
_cell.angle_gamma   90.00
#
_symmetry.space_group_name_H-M   'P 1'
#
loop_
_entity.id
_entity.type
_entity.pdbx_description
1 polymer ?
#
loop_
_entity_poly.entity_id
_entity_poly.type
_entity_poly.pdbx_seq_one_letter_code
_entity_poly.pdbx_strand_id
1 'polypeptide(L)'
;VGTVFKSVDEARTAIFSIKEKLGHIWKTNQSKVDVNGHVRKVMLHCHHSGTHIPVHLNDVDPSDLCRGRSIRTSCTAHVNVNRIQGNLWHLTTVDCSHNHDREVPVGGSAPHQPTPAQQELVSMLSMEKFSRAQLSKILQQQLPGNPLELSQVSTIMNKARFDARQEVAAMGGDIPAILKYIREQLSEGQDWCYDILLNTQQKVTGIWRMSPVQVKLAHCYWDLLLNDNSYNRNLYGYPTNIGIVVAGDGMSQNVWYAFHESEDIDAHNWVFRQYIDAAGWPPLALFIDRHPSLIVSATITMPLTQQFYCLHHLDGNITKHLQPALGRDWESFKSNFWLVYQAVSPSNFDIKWSSLLQYFWAWAWISTVFTAGIRTTGRPESENHVTKLLSGPKQ
;
A
#
# COMPACT_ATOMS: atom_id res chain seq x y z
N VAL A 1 -32.42 1.12 -40.58
CA VAL A 1 -31.66 0.25 -41.52
C VAL A 1 -31.14 1.16 -42.63
N GLY A 2 -29.89 0.98 -43.11
CA GLY A 2 -29.32 1.80 -44.21
C GLY A 2 -28.55 3.06 -43.81
N THR A 3 -28.46 3.41 -42.52
CA THR A 3 -27.61 4.51 -42.03
C THR A 3 -26.13 4.17 -42.24
N VAL A 4 -25.35 5.16 -42.70
CA VAL A 4 -23.91 5.02 -42.97
C VAL A 4 -23.10 5.82 -41.94
N PHE A 5 -22.04 5.22 -41.42
CA PHE A 5 -21.12 5.78 -40.43
C PHE A 5 -19.70 5.82 -40.98
N LYS A 6 -18.88 6.75 -40.47
CA LYS A 6 -17.48 6.91 -40.89
C LYS A 6 -16.56 5.89 -40.21
N SER A 7 -16.98 5.34 -39.07
CA SER A 7 -16.24 4.29 -38.34
C SER A 7 -17.17 3.29 -37.65
N VAL A 8 -16.61 2.14 -37.26
CA VAL A 8 -17.31 1.15 -36.42
C VAL A 8 -17.69 1.75 -35.08
N ASP A 9 -16.80 2.54 -34.49
CA ASP A 9 -16.98 3.07 -33.14
C ASP A 9 -18.05 4.17 -33.10
N GLU A 10 -18.18 4.95 -34.18
CA GLU A 10 -19.30 5.88 -34.36
C GLU A 10 -20.63 5.10 -34.46
N ALA A 11 -20.66 4.01 -35.25
CA ALA A 11 -21.84 3.16 -35.36
C ALA A 11 -22.21 2.52 -34.02
N ARG A 12 -21.23 2.00 -33.27
CA ARG A 12 -21.43 1.43 -31.92
C ARG A 12 -22.00 2.47 -30.96
N THR A 13 -21.41 3.65 -30.91
CA THR A 13 -21.83 4.74 -30.02
C THR A 13 -23.26 5.13 -30.31
N ALA A 14 -23.62 5.33 -31.58
CA ALA A 14 -24.99 5.67 -31.98
C ALA A 14 -26.00 4.57 -31.58
N ILE A 15 -25.68 3.30 -31.80
CA ILE A 15 -26.55 2.17 -31.43
C ILE A 15 -26.71 2.09 -29.91
N PHE A 16 -25.62 2.17 -29.15
CA PHE A 16 -25.66 2.11 -27.69
C PHE A 16 -26.45 3.27 -27.12
N SER A 17 -26.27 4.50 -27.60
CA SER A 17 -27.04 5.66 -27.12
C SER A 17 -28.54 5.54 -27.39
N ILE A 18 -28.96 4.98 -28.53
CA ILE A 18 -30.38 4.75 -28.82
C ILE A 18 -30.95 3.67 -27.91
N LYS A 19 -30.21 2.58 -27.71
CA LYS A 19 -30.68 1.44 -26.92
C LYS A 19 -30.70 1.72 -25.43
N GLU A 20 -29.77 2.53 -24.95
CA GLU A 20 -29.76 3.05 -23.59
C GLU A 20 -30.99 3.91 -23.31
N LYS A 21 -31.39 4.81 -24.24
CA LYS A 21 -32.66 5.56 -24.13
C LYS A 21 -33.88 4.65 -24.00
N LEU A 22 -33.85 3.50 -24.65
CA LEU A 22 -34.90 2.47 -24.59
C LEU A 22 -34.76 1.54 -23.37
N GLY A 23 -33.70 1.68 -22.57
CA GLY A 23 -33.45 0.90 -21.37
C GLY A 23 -32.86 -0.50 -21.61
N HIS A 24 -32.32 -0.79 -22.79
CA HIS A 24 -31.74 -2.09 -23.12
C HIS A 24 -30.22 -2.01 -23.27
N ILE A 25 -29.49 -2.91 -22.62
CA ILE A 25 -28.02 -3.01 -22.75
C ILE A 25 -27.66 -3.90 -23.93
N TRP A 26 -26.70 -3.45 -24.73
CA TRP A 26 -26.22 -4.13 -25.92
C TRP A 26 -24.72 -4.34 -25.84
N LYS A 27 -24.23 -5.45 -26.40
CA LYS A 27 -22.81 -5.79 -26.40
C LYS A 27 -22.34 -6.30 -27.75
N THR A 28 -21.05 -6.18 -28.01
CA THR A 28 -20.43 -6.82 -29.17
C THR A 28 -20.35 -8.32 -28.91
N ASN A 29 -20.90 -9.13 -29.81
CA ASN A 29 -20.85 -10.59 -29.71
C ASN A 29 -19.69 -11.14 -30.55
N GLN A 30 -19.69 -10.84 -31.85
CA GLN A 30 -18.68 -11.35 -32.77
C GLN A 30 -18.32 -10.30 -33.81
N SER A 31 -17.07 -10.32 -34.23
CA SER A 31 -16.56 -9.59 -35.39
C SER A 31 -15.99 -10.57 -36.40
N LYS A 32 -16.34 -10.42 -37.68
CA LYS A 32 -15.70 -11.17 -38.77
C LYS A 32 -14.66 -10.28 -39.43
N VAL A 33 -13.48 -10.84 -39.65
CA VAL A 33 -12.37 -10.26 -40.41
C VAL A 33 -12.40 -10.73 -41.87
N ASP A 34 -11.80 -9.95 -42.76
CA ASP A 34 -11.54 -10.29 -44.16
C ASP A 34 -10.19 -11.03 -44.31
N VAL A 35 -9.85 -11.40 -45.54
CA VAL A 35 -8.62 -12.14 -45.88
C VAL A 35 -7.35 -11.33 -45.58
N ASN A 36 -7.47 -9.99 -45.52
CA ASN A 36 -6.39 -9.06 -45.25
C ASN A 36 -6.30 -8.69 -43.75
N GLY A 37 -7.06 -9.35 -42.88
CA GLY A 37 -7.08 -9.12 -41.44
C GLY A 37 -7.92 -7.91 -40.99
N HIS A 38 -8.62 -7.22 -41.90
CA HIS A 38 -9.47 -6.10 -41.50
C HIS A 38 -10.87 -6.53 -41.10
N VAL A 39 -11.45 -5.87 -40.09
CA VAL A 39 -12.82 -6.14 -39.67
C VAL A 39 -13.79 -5.77 -40.81
N ARG A 40 -14.63 -6.72 -41.21
CA ARG A 40 -15.66 -6.55 -42.26
C ARG A 40 -17.09 -6.53 -41.73
N LYS A 41 -17.37 -7.19 -40.61
CA LYS A 41 -18.69 -7.27 -39.99
C LYS A 41 -18.59 -7.26 -38.49
N VAL A 42 -19.44 -6.50 -37.81
CA VAL A 42 -19.60 -6.49 -36.36
C VAL A 42 -21.05 -6.80 -36.03
N MET A 43 -21.27 -7.78 -35.14
CA MET A 43 -22.60 -8.21 -34.71
C MET A 43 -22.81 -7.82 -33.25
N LEU A 44 -23.73 -6.89 -33.03
CA LEU A 44 -24.15 -6.45 -31.70
C LEU A 44 -25.41 -7.21 -31.30
N HIS A 45 -25.48 -7.68 -30.06
CA HIS A 45 -26.65 -8.39 -29.54
C HIS A 45 -27.07 -7.80 -28.21
N CYS A 46 -28.33 -8.06 -27.83
CA CYS A 46 -28.80 -7.75 -26.49
C CYS A 46 -27.99 -8.47 -25.39
N HIS A 47 -27.84 -7.86 -24.22
CA HIS A 47 -27.17 -8.45 -23.07
C HIS A 47 -27.77 -9.80 -22.63
N HIS A 48 -29.10 -9.93 -22.74
CA HIS A 48 -29.89 -11.13 -22.44
C HIS A 48 -29.82 -12.23 -23.52
N SER A 49 -29.05 -12.05 -24.60
CA SER A 49 -28.97 -13.02 -25.70
C SER A 49 -28.26 -14.32 -25.33
N GLY A 50 -28.64 -15.41 -25.98
CA GLY A 50 -28.07 -16.76 -25.74
C GLY A 50 -28.72 -17.51 -24.58
N THR A 51 -28.28 -18.74 -24.37
CA THR A 51 -28.78 -19.65 -23.34
C THR A 51 -27.79 -19.74 -22.18
N HIS A 52 -28.30 -19.98 -20.97
CA HIS A 52 -27.45 -20.26 -19.82
C HIS A 52 -26.80 -21.64 -19.98
N ILE A 53 -25.47 -21.68 -19.96
CA ILE A 53 -24.70 -22.92 -19.91
C ILE A 53 -24.09 -22.98 -18.50
N PRO A 54 -24.55 -23.88 -17.61
CA PRO A 54 -23.94 -24.07 -16.31
C PRO A 54 -22.52 -24.61 -16.49
N VAL A 55 -21.53 -24.01 -15.81
CA VAL A 55 -20.09 -24.31 -15.97
C VAL A 55 -19.59 -25.29 -14.89
N HIS A 56 -20.47 -25.91 -14.10
CA HIS A 56 -20.06 -26.73 -12.96
C HIS A 56 -20.27 -28.23 -13.19
N LEU A 57 -19.34 -29.03 -12.66
CA LEU A 57 -19.42 -30.48 -12.56
C LEU A 57 -20.58 -30.87 -11.63
N ASN A 58 -21.28 -31.97 -11.94
CA ASN A 58 -22.48 -32.45 -11.24
C ASN A 58 -22.26 -32.90 -9.78
N ASP A 59 -21.03 -32.82 -9.25
CA ASP A 59 -20.63 -33.38 -7.95
C ASP A 59 -20.62 -32.37 -6.79
N VAL A 60 -21.06 -31.13 -7.01
CA VAL A 60 -21.12 -30.09 -5.95
C VAL A 60 -22.57 -29.87 -5.51
N ASP A 61 -22.79 -29.84 -4.20
CA ASP A 61 -24.09 -29.65 -3.55
C ASP A 61 -24.79 -28.36 -4.06
N PRO A 62 -26.04 -28.45 -4.55
CA PRO A 62 -26.81 -27.31 -5.03
C PRO A 62 -27.04 -26.19 -4.00
N SER A 63 -26.85 -26.46 -2.71
CA SER A 63 -27.03 -25.49 -1.62
C SER A 63 -25.82 -24.56 -1.40
N ASP A 64 -24.63 -24.93 -1.89
CA ASP A 64 -23.42 -24.07 -1.90
C ASP A 64 -23.39 -23.08 -3.09
N LEU A 65 -24.44 -23.08 -3.91
CA LEU A 65 -24.57 -22.19 -5.06
C LEU A 65 -24.95 -20.77 -4.62
N CYS A 66 -24.03 -19.81 -4.79
CA CYS A 66 -24.43 -18.42 -4.97
C CYS A 66 -25.40 -18.36 -6.17
N ARG A 67 -26.70 -18.15 -5.91
CA ARG A 67 -27.73 -18.00 -6.95
C ARG A 67 -27.55 -16.69 -7.71
N GLY A 68 -26.49 -16.58 -8.50
CA GLY A 68 -26.45 -15.62 -9.60
C GLY A 68 -27.53 -16.02 -10.59
N ARG A 69 -28.69 -15.37 -10.53
CA ARG A 69 -29.73 -15.61 -11.55
C ARG A 69 -29.15 -15.20 -12.89
N SER A 70 -29.00 -16.17 -13.79
CA SER A 70 -28.59 -15.87 -15.16
C SER A 70 -29.57 -14.88 -15.77
N ILE A 71 -29.05 -13.78 -16.28
CA ILE A 71 -29.84 -12.79 -17.04
C ILE A 71 -30.17 -13.27 -18.45
N ARG A 72 -29.71 -14.45 -18.89
CA ARG A 72 -29.90 -14.93 -20.26
C ARG A 72 -31.33 -15.44 -20.47
N THR A 73 -32.06 -14.82 -21.41
CA THR A 73 -33.44 -15.19 -21.75
C THR A 73 -33.55 -15.67 -23.20
N SER A 74 -32.44 -16.00 -23.86
CA SER A 74 -32.40 -16.30 -25.31
C SER A 74 -32.95 -15.18 -26.19
N CYS A 75 -32.75 -13.92 -25.79
CA CYS A 75 -33.18 -12.77 -26.58
C CYS A 75 -32.51 -12.76 -27.98
N THR A 76 -33.30 -12.56 -29.03
CA THR A 76 -32.86 -12.58 -30.44
C THR A 76 -32.51 -11.20 -31.01
N ALA A 77 -32.77 -10.12 -30.25
CA ALA A 77 -32.47 -8.77 -30.68
C ALA A 77 -30.98 -8.59 -31.00
N HIS A 78 -30.70 -8.17 -32.23
CA HIS A 78 -29.35 -8.00 -32.74
C HIS A 78 -29.27 -6.99 -33.89
N VAL A 79 -28.09 -6.44 -34.09
CA VAL A 79 -27.78 -5.46 -35.12
C VAL A 79 -26.49 -5.88 -35.82
N ASN A 80 -26.55 -5.96 -37.14
CA ASN A 80 -25.41 -6.25 -37.99
C ASN A 80 -24.88 -4.96 -38.62
N VAL A 81 -23.63 -4.64 -38.34
CA VAL A 81 -22.90 -3.53 -38.95
C VAL A 81 -21.87 -4.10 -39.93
N ASN A 82 -21.95 -3.72 -41.21
CA ASN A 82 -21.05 -4.20 -42.26
C ASN A 82 -20.26 -3.06 -42.90
N ARG A 83 -19.00 -3.34 -43.21
CA ARG A 83 -18.11 -2.41 -43.92
C ARG A 83 -18.46 -2.36 -45.40
N ILE A 84 -18.51 -1.16 -45.95
CA ILE A 84 -18.66 -0.83 -47.38
C ILE A 84 -17.30 -0.38 -47.92
N GLN A 85 -17.18 -0.27 -49.25
CA GLN A 85 -16.05 0.36 -49.91
C GLN A 85 -15.77 1.77 -49.34
N GLY A 86 -14.49 2.08 -49.08
CA GLY A 86 -14.07 3.39 -48.57
C GLY A 86 -14.13 3.59 -47.05
N ASN A 87 -14.01 2.53 -46.24
CA ASN A 87 -14.06 2.56 -44.76
C ASN A 87 -15.40 2.96 -44.14
N LEU A 88 -16.46 3.10 -44.94
CA LEU A 88 -17.79 3.41 -44.46
C LEU A 88 -18.47 2.16 -43.88
N TRP A 89 -19.34 2.34 -42.89
CA TRP A 89 -20.03 1.25 -42.20
C TRP A 89 -21.53 1.46 -42.27
N HIS A 90 -22.30 0.41 -42.57
CA HIS A 90 -23.76 0.52 -42.62
C HIS A 90 -24.48 -0.59 -41.86
N LEU A 91 -25.71 -0.29 -41.46
CA LEU A 91 -26.60 -1.22 -40.77
C LEU A 91 -27.36 -2.07 -41.79
N THR A 92 -27.03 -3.36 -41.89
CA THR A 92 -27.72 -4.30 -42.79
C THR A 92 -28.92 -4.96 -42.15
N THR A 93 -28.87 -5.20 -40.84
CA THR A 93 -29.92 -5.91 -40.11
C THR A 93 -30.09 -5.21 -38.77
N VAL A 94 -31.33 -4.88 -38.42
CA VAL A 94 -31.69 -4.27 -37.14
C VAL A 94 -32.94 -4.97 -36.64
N ASP A 95 -32.75 -5.96 -35.76
CA ASP A 95 -33.84 -6.59 -35.01
C ASP A 95 -33.84 -6.03 -33.58
N CYS A 96 -34.95 -5.37 -33.23
CA CYS A 96 -35.14 -4.72 -31.94
C CYS A 96 -36.22 -5.40 -31.09
N SER A 97 -36.65 -6.61 -31.46
CA SER A 97 -37.66 -7.36 -30.71
C SER A 97 -37.02 -8.01 -29.47
N HIS A 98 -37.35 -7.50 -28.29
CA HIS A 98 -36.89 -8.02 -27.01
C HIS A 98 -37.97 -8.90 -26.36
N ASN A 99 -37.56 -9.96 -25.68
CA ASN A 99 -38.45 -10.87 -24.95
C ASN A 99 -38.39 -10.65 -23.42
N HIS A 100 -37.88 -9.50 -23.00
CA HIS A 100 -37.69 -9.13 -21.61
C HIS A 100 -37.90 -7.61 -21.45
N ASP A 101 -38.19 -7.19 -20.22
CA ASP A 101 -38.37 -5.79 -19.88
C ASP A 101 -37.05 -5.00 -19.90
N ARG A 102 -37.16 -3.69 -19.66
CA ARG A 102 -36.00 -2.79 -19.56
C ARG A 102 -35.06 -3.22 -18.43
N GLU A 103 -33.76 -3.21 -18.74
CA GLU A 103 -32.69 -3.46 -17.77
C GLU A 103 -32.31 -2.17 -17.03
N VAL A 104 -32.33 -1.04 -17.75
CA VAL A 104 -32.04 0.28 -17.18
C VAL A 104 -33.37 1.02 -16.88
N PRO A 105 -33.63 1.39 -15.60
CA PRO A 105 -34.80 2.16 -15.20
C PRO A 105 -34.92 3.49 -15.95
N VAL A 106 -36.13 4.06 -15.98
CA VAL A 106 -36.38 5.38 -16.58
C VAL A 106 -35.57 6.43 -15.82
N GLY A 107 -34.62 7.08 -16.49
CA GLY A 107 -33.70 8.05 -15.87
C GLY A 107 -32.40 7.46 -15.31
N GLY A 108 -32.22 6.13 -15.40
CA GLY A 108 -30.94 5.47 -15.12
C GLY A 108 -30.00 5.49 -16.33
N SER A 109 -28.70 5.30 -16.09
CA SER A 109 -27.67 5.14 -17.12
C SER A 109 -27.21 3.70 -17.20
N ALA A 110 -26.85 3.24 -18.40
CA ALA A 110 -26.28 1.92 -18.57
C ALA A 110 -24.83 1.87 -18.05
N PRO A 111 -24.36 0.70 -17.55
CA PRO A 111 -22.94 0.45 -17.37
C PRO A 111 -22.19 0.70 -18.67
N HIS A 112 -21.30 1.69 -18.66
CA HIS A 112 -20.47 2.08 -19.79
C HIS A 112 -19.07 1.48 -19.61
N GLN A 113 -18.31 1.36 -20.70
CA GLN A 113 -16.91 0.96 -20.57
C GLN A 113 -16.09 2.09 -19.92
N PRO A 114 -15.17 1.78 -18.99
CA PRO A 114 -14.32 2.80 -18.39
C PRO A 114 -13.51 3.53 -19.45
N THR A 115 -13.58 4.85 -19.44
CA THR A 115 -12.80 5.71 -20.34
C THR A 115 -11.30 5.64 -20.02
N PRO A 116 -10.40 5.95 -20.98
CA PRO A 116 -8.96 5.96 -20.73
C PRO A 116 -8.56 6.83 -19.53
N ALA A 117 -9.14 8.03 -19.40
CA ALA A 117 -8.87 8.94 -18.29
C ALA A 117 -9.30 8.36 -16.93
N GLN A 118 -10.45 7.66 -16.87
CA GLN A 118 -10.88 6.98 -15.64
C GLN A 118 -9.96 5.80 -15.31
N GLN A 119 -9.52 5.03 -16.32
CA GLN A 119 -8.60 3.92 -16.12
C GLN A 119 -7.25 4.39 -15.59
N GLU A 120 -6.70 5.46 -16.17
CA GLU A 120 -5.43 6.06 -15.74
C GLU A 120 -5.51 6.59 -14.31
N LEU A 121 -6.55 7.36 -13.97
CA LEU A 121 -6.72 7.89 -12.62
C LEU A 121 -6.89 6.77 -11.58
N VAL A 122 -7.69 5.74 -11.87
CA VAL A 122 -7.82 4.59 -10.97
C VAL A 122 -6.52 3.82 -10.86
N SER A 123 -5.80 3.61 -11.98
CA SER A 123 -4.53 2.90 -11.98
C SER A 123 -3.50 3.61 -11.11
N MET A 124 -3.33 4.92 -11.29
CA MET A 124 -2.43 5.77 -10.49
C MET A 124 -2.75 5.67 -9.00
N LEU A 125 -4.02 5.83 -8.63
CA LEU A 125 -4.45 5.83 -7.23
C LEU A 125 -4.61 4.41 -6.66
N SER A 126 -4.52 3.35 -7.47
CA SER A 126 -4.67 1.97 -7.00
C SER A 126 -3.48 1.48 -6.17
N MET A 127 -2.34 2.15 -6.32
CA MET A 127 -1.11 1.95 -5.53
C MET A 127 -1.22 2.58 -4.13
N GLU A 128 -2.10 3.57 -3.99
CA GLU A 128 -2.40 4.24 -2.73
C GLU A 128 -3.48 3.48 -1.92
N LYS A 129 -3.62 3.81 -0.63
CA LYS A 129 -4.59 3.17 0.28
C LYS A 129 -6.03 3.69 0.13
N PHE A 130 -6.47 3.96 -1.09
CA PHE A 130 -7.86 4.32 -1.32
C PHE A 130 -8.75 3.07 -1.43
N SER A 131 -9.84 3.06 -0.66
CA SER A 131 -10.91 2.08 -0.89
C SER A 131 -11.60 2.33 -2.23
N ARG A 132 -12.18 1.29 -2.82
CA ARG A 132 -12.98 1.40 -4.05
C ARG A 132 -14.09 2.46 -3.97
N ALA A 133 -14.67 2.67 -2.78
CA ALA A 133 -15.69 3.69 -2.55
C ALA A 133 -15.10 5.10 -2.54
N GLN A 134 -13.92 5.29 -1.95
CA GLN A 134 -13.20 6.57 -2.02
C GLN A 134 -12.76 6.89 -3.44
N LEU A 135 -12.21 5.92 -4.18
CA LEU A 135 -11.85 6.10 -5.59
C LEU A 135 -13.07 6.44 -6.44
N SER A 136 -14.21 5.79 -6.21
CA SER A 136 -15.46 6.12 -6.91
C SER A 136 -15.90 7.57 -6.64
N LYS A 137 -15.77 8.07 -5.40
CA LYS A 137 -16.04 9.49 -5.07
C LYS A 137 -15.06 10.44 -5.75
N ILE A 138 -13.76 10.13 -5.75
CA ILE A 138 -12.73 10.94 -6.42
C ILE A 138 -13.02 11.01 -7.92
N LEU A 139 -13.35 9.87 -8.54
CA LEU A 139 -13.75 9.80 -9.95
C LEU A 139 -14.96 10.69 -10.25
N GLN A 140 -16.00 10.66 -9.40
CA GLN A 140 -17.18 11.51 -9.58
C GLN A 140 -16.86 13.01 -9.47
N GLN A 141 -15.91 13.38 -8.61
CA GLN A 141 -15.48 14.77 -8.44
C GLN A 141 -14.60 15.26 -9.60
N GLN A 142 -13.65 14.45 -10.05
CA GLN A 142 -12.66 14.82 -11.07
C GLN A 142 -13.19 14.64 -12.49
N LEU A 143 -14.03 13.63 -12.72
CA LEU A 143 -14.60 13.27 -14.02
C LEU A 143 -16.13 13.15 -13.92
N PRO A 144 -16.84 14.28 -13.74
CA PRO A 144 -18.29 14.28 -13.68
C PRO A 144 -18.87 13.90 -15.04
N GLY A 145 -19.80 12.96 -15.06
CA GLY A 145 -20.58 12.67 -16.26
C GLY A 145 -20.88 11.20 -16.52
N ASN A 146 -20.12 10.25 -15.95
CA ASN A 146 -20.41 8.82 -16.08
C ASN A 146 -19.77 8.04 -14.90
N PRO A 147 -20.49 7.79 -13.80
CA PRO A 147 -19.92 7.11 -12.63
C PRO A 147 -19.60 5.65 -12.96
N LEU A 148 -18.40 5.20 -12.60
CA LEU A 148 -18.04 3.78 -12.66
C LEU A 148 -18.71 3.01 -11.54
N GLU A 149 -19.18 1.81 -11.87
CA GLU A 149 -19.60 0.83 -10.87
C GLU A 149 -18.43 0.40 -9.99
N LEU A 150 -18.71 0.09 -8.73
CA LEU A 150 -17.67 -0.34 -7.79
C LEU A 150 -16.91 -1.58 -8.27
N SER A 151 -17.59 -2.46 -9.02
CA SER A 151 -16.97 -3.64 -9.63
C SER A 151 -15.95 -3.25 -10.70
N GLN A 152 -16.25 -2.25 -11.54
CA GLN A 152 -15.35 -1.76 -12.58
C GLN A 152 -14.11 -1.11 -11.95
N VAL A 153 -14.30 -0.31 -10.90
CA VAL A 153 -13.19 0.25 -10.12
C VAL A 153 -12.32 -0.89 -9.57
N SER A 154 -12.92 -1.92 -8.97
CA SER A 154 -12.17 -3.09 -8.48
C SER A 154 -11.41 -3.83 -9.58
N THR A 155 -11.99 -4.02 -10.76
CA THR A 155 -11.30 -4.66 -11.90
C THR A 155 -10.09 -3.85 -12.34
N ILE A 156 -10.23 -2.52 -12.48
CA ILE A 156 -9.10 -1.65 -12.88
C ILE A 156 -8.01 -1.67 -11.82
N MET A 157 -8.36 -1.53 -10.54
CA MET A 157 -7.40 -1.61 -9.43
C MET A 157 -6.63 -2.93 -9.42
N ASN A 158 -7.33 -4.06 -9.58
CA ASN A 158 -6.71 -5.38 -9.56
C ASN A 158 -5.80 -5.57 -10.77
N LYS A 159 -6.21 -5.09 -11.95
CA LYS A 159 -5.38 -5.12 -13.15
C LYS A 159 -4.12 -4.27 -12.96
N ALA A 160 -4.25 -3.02 -12.50
CA ALA A 160 -3.11 -2.15 -12.25
C ALA A 160 -2.10 -2.75 -11.26
N ARG A 161 -2.60 -3.34 -10.16
CA ARG A 161 -1.75 -4.07 -9.19
C ARG A 161 -1.09 -5.30 -9.76
N PHE A 162 -1.79 -6.04 -10.62
CA PHE A 162 -1.23 -7.20 -11.29
C PHE A 162 -0.14 -6.81 -12.29
N ASP A 163 -0.39 -5.79 -13.11
CA ASP A 163 0.55 -5.27 -14.10
C ASP A 163 1.81 -4.73 -13.40
N ALA A 164 1.68 -3.96 -12.32
CA ALA A 164 2.81 -3.48 -11.52
C ALA A 164 3.65 -4.65 -10.94
N ARG A 165 3.01 -5.71 -10.44
CA ARG A 165 3.72 -6.90 -9.94
C ARG A 165 4.47 -7.64 -11.05
N GLN A 166 3.87 -7.75 -12.23
CA GLN A 166 4.53 -8.35 -13.39
C GLN A 166 5.74 -7.52 -13.83
N GLU A 167 5.63 -6.19 -13.81
CA GLU A 167 6.72 -5.30 -14.15
C GLU A 167 7.91 -5.49 -13.19
N VAL A 168 7.65 -5.54 -11.88
CA VAL A 168 8.67 -5.83 -10.86
C VAL A 168 9.28 -7.21 -11.06
N ALA A 169 8.47 -8.23 -11.35
CA ALA A 169 8.96 -9.57 -11.64
C ALA A 169 9.85 -9.60 -12.89
N ALA A 170 9.47 -8.87 -13.94
CA ALA A 170 10.26 -8.73 -15.17
C ALA A 170 11.60 -8.01 -14.94
N MET A 171 11.68 -7.11 -13.95
CA MET A 171 12.93 -6.46 -13.52
C MET A 171 13.83 -7.35 -12.66
N GLY A 172 13.40 -8.57 -12.31
CA GLY A 172 14.15 -9.50 -11.46
C GLY A 172 13.81 -9.42 -9.97
N GLY A 173 12.70 -8.78 -9.60
CA GLY A 173 12.17 -8.72 -8.23
C GLY A 173 12.28 -7.34 -7.58
N ASP A 174 11.89 -7.26 -6.30
CA ASP A 174 11.72 -6.00 -5.56
C ASP A 174 13.05 -5.22 -5.41
N ILE A 175 14.14 -5.89 -5.03
CA ILE A 175 15.44 -5.22 -4.82
C ILE A 175 15.99 -4.61 -6.12
N PRO A 176 16.07 -5.34 -7.26
CA PRO A 176 16.44 -4.73 -8.53
C PRO A 176 15.55 -3.56 -8.95
N ALA A 177 14.23 -3.66 -8.73
CA ALA A 177 13.30 -2.58 -9.05
C ALA A 177 13.56 -1.31 -8.22
N ILE A 178 13.80 -1.46 -6.92
CA ILE A 178 14.17 -0.35 -6.03
C ILE A 178 15.49 0.28 -6.47
N LEU A 179 16.52 -0.54 -6.76
CA LEU A 179 17.82 -0.03 -7.21
C LEU A 179 17.73 0.69 -8.55
N LYS A 180 16.91 0.20 -9.48
CA LYS A 180 16.65 0.87 -10.76
C LYS A 180 16.02 2.23 -10.53
N TYR A 181 14.98 2.31 -9.71
CA TYR A 181 14.33 3.57 -9.36
C TYR A 181 15.33 4.58 -8.75
N ILE A 182 16.12 4.16 -7.77
CA ILE A 182 17.11 5.06 -7.14
C ILE A 182 18.15 5.56 -8.15
N ARG A 183 18.61 4.69 -9.07
CA ARG A 183 19.55 5.07 -10.14
C ARG A 183 18.94 6.06 -11.13
N GLU A 184 17.66 5.90 -11.48
CA GLU A 184 16.94 6.84 -12.32
C GLU A 184 16.86 8.22 -11.63
N GLN A 185 16.49 8.27 -10.35
CA GLN A 185 16.46 9.52 -9.59
C GLN A 185 17.84 10.19 -9.49
N LEU A 186 18.90 9.40 -9.31
CA LEU A 186 20.28 9.91 -9.34
C LEU A 186 20.65 10.48 -10.72
N SER A 187 20.23 9.84 -11.81
CA SER A 187 20.47 10.34 -13.18
C SER A 187 19.72 11.64 -13.48
N GLU A 188 18.61 11.89 -12.79
CA GLU A 188 17.85 13.15 -12.82
C GLU A 188 18.47 14.25 -11.94
N GLY A 189 19.59 13.97 -11.27
CA GLY A 189 20.30 14.93 -10.42
C GLY A 189 19.74 15.04 -9.00
N GLN A 190 18.98 14.05 -8.53
CA GLN A 190 18.53 14.00 -7.14
C GLN A 190 19.57 13.31 -6.25
N ASP A 191 19.85 13.90 -5.08
CA ASP A 191 20.83 13.40 -4.12
C ASP A 191 20.27 12.27 -3.23
N TRP A 192 19.93 11.13 -3.83
CA TRP A 192 19.56 9.93 -3.06
C TRP A 192 20.81 9.28 -2.46
N CYS A 193 20.77 8.95 -1.18
CA CYS A 193 21.80 8.12 -0.55
C CYS A 193 21.29 6.68 -0.48
N TYR A 194 22.10 5.71 -0.92
CA TYR A 194 21.76 4.31 -0.80
C TYR A 194 23.02 3.46 -0.72
N ASP A 195 22.89 2.26 -0.15
CA ASP A 195 23.93 1.24 -0.20
C ASP A 195 23.31 -0.15 -0.17
N ILE A 196 24.08 -1.16 -0.57
CA ILE A 196 23.70 -2.57 -0.55
C ILE A 196 24.68 -3.39 0.27
N LEU A 197 24.14 -4.31 1.07
CA LEU A 197 24.93 -5.30 1.79
C LEU A 197 24.97 -6.58 0.98
N LEU A 198 26.17 -7.12 0.75
CA LEU A 198 26.41 -8.37 0.04
C LEU A 198 26.99 -9.41 0.99
N ASN A 199 26.56 -10.67 0.85
CA ASN A 199 27.24 -11.77 1.53
C ASN A 199 28.46 -12.27 0.74
N THR A 200 29.14 -13.29 1.29
CA THR A 200 30.31 -13.93 0.67
C THR A 200 30.06 -14.51 -0.72
N GLN A 201 28.80 -14.79 -1.07
CA GLN A 201 28.37 -15.31 -2.37
C GLN A 201 27.88 -14.20 -3.32
N GLN A 202 28.11 -12.92 -3.01
CA GLN A 202 27.63 -11.77 -3.79
C GLN A 202 26.10 -11.67 -3.90
N LYS A 203 25.36 -12.35 -3.02
CA LYS A 203 23.91 -12.17 -2.89
C LYS A 203 23.64 -10.91 -2.08
N VAL A 204 22.71 -10.08 -2.55
CA VAL A 204 22.20 -8.95 -1.78
C VAL A 204 21.47 -9.45 -0.55
N THR A 205 22.02 -9.14 0.62
CA THR A 205 21.46 -9.47 1.93
C THR A 205 20.90 -8.24 2.64
N GLY A 206 21.13 -7.05 2.11
CA GLY A 206 20.46 -5.85 2.58
C GLY A 206 20.50 -4.67 1.62
N ILE A 207 19.60 -3.72 1.84
CA ILE A 207 19.54 -2.44 1.14
C ILE A 207 19.23 -1.36 2.16
N TRP A 208 19.96 -0.26 2.09
CA TRP A 208 19.77 0.94 2.90
C TRP A 208 19.52 2.11 1.97
N ARG A 209 18.57 2.99 2.30
CA ARG A 209 18.27 4.16 1.48
C ARG A 209 17.72 5.35 2.26
N MET A 210 17.97 6.53 1.70
CA MET A 210 17.54 7.82 2.19
C MET A 210 17.27 8.75 1.00
N SER A 211 16.06 9.28 0.91
CA SER A 211 15.70 10.24 -0.14
C SER A 211 16.26 11.64 0.17
N PRO A 212 16.34 12.56 -0.81
CA PRO A 212 16.86 13.91 -0.58
C PRO A 212 16.09 14.69 0.50
N VAL A 213 14.78 14.45 0.63
CA VAL A 213 13.95 15.04 1.69
C VAL A 213 14.35 14.49 3.06
N GLN A 214 14.63 13.18 3.14
CA GLN A 214 15.07 12.54 4.36
C GLN A 214 16.46 13.00 4.79
N VAL A 215 17.40 13.19 3.85
CA VAL A 215 18.71 13.80 4.11
C VAL A 215 18.56 15.16 4.77
N LYS A 216 17.74 16.05 4.18
CA LYS A 216 17.46 17.38 4.73
C LYS A 216 16.85 17.31 6.14
N LEU A 217 15.93 16.37 6.38
CA LEU A 217 15.34 16.17 7.71
C LEU A 217 16.38 15.75 8.74
N ALA A 218 17.29 14.84 8.38
CA ALA A 218 18.37 14.43 9.28
C ALA A 218 19.35 15.57 9.57
N HIS A 219 19.64 16.46 8.60
CA HIS A 219 20.47 17.64 8.83
C HIS A 219 19.79 18.67 9.73
N CYS A 220 18.48 18.88 9.57
CA CYS A 220 17.72 19.84 10.38
C CYS A 220 17.49 19.36 11.82
N TYR A 221 17.25 18.06 12.00
CA TYR A 221 16.86 17.43 13.28
C TYR A 221 17.82 16.30 13.64
N TRP A 222 19.11 16.64 13.71
CA TRP A 222 20.21 15.70 13.93
C TRP A 222 20.40 15.32 15.40
N ASP A 223 19.86 16.09 16.34
CA ASP A 223 20.11 16.01 17.76
C ASP A 223 19.56 14.73 18.40
N LEU A 224 18.37 14.30 17.97
CA LEU A 224 17.70 13.12 18.51
C LEU A 224 17.28 12.17 17.41
N LEU A 225 17.69 10.91 17.60
CA LEU A 225 17.39 9.83 16.67
C LEU A 225 16.72 8.66 17.39
N LEU A 226 15.65 8.13 16.80
CA LEU A 226 15.03 6.88 17.21
C LEU A 226 15.31 5.83 16.14
N ASN A 227 15.65 4.63 16.58
CA ASN A 227 15.80 3.47 15.71
C ASN A 227 14.84 2.36 16.15
N ASP A 228 14.15 1.78 15.17
CA ASP A 228 13.22 0.68 15.37
C ASP A 228 13.48 -0.42 14.35
N ASN A 229 13.49 -1.67 14.80
CA ASN A 229 13.56 -2.84 13.96
C ASN A 229 12.26 -3.61 14.02
N SER A 230 11.57 -3.71 12.89
CA SER A 230 10.30 -4.42 12.82
C SER A 230 10.44 -5.77 12.11
N TYR A 231 10.09 -6.85 12.81
CA TYR A 231 10.15 -8.23 12.33
C TYR A 231 8.92 -8.66 11.52
N ASN A 232 9.13 -9.58 10.57
CA ASN A 232 8.09 -10.31 9.84
C ASN A 232 7.10 -9.38 9.13
N ARG A 233 7.63 -8.33 8.47
CA ARG A 233 6.81 -7.27 7.86
C ARG A 233 7.02 -7.08 6.37
N ASN A 234 7.87 -7.89 5.74
CA ASN A 234 8.01 -7.94 4.30
C ASN A 234 7.91 -9.39 3.81
N LEU A 235 7.70 -9.56 2.51
CA LEU A 235 7.55 -10.85 1.84
C LEU A 235 8.78 -11.76 1.99
N TYR A 236 9.93 -11.19 2.36
CA TYR A 236 11.21 -11.87 2.48
C TYR A 236 11.55 -12.29 3.91
N GLY A 237 10.74 -11.91 4.89
CA GLY A 237 11.01 -12.17 6.32
C GLY A 237 12.18 -11.35 6.89
N TYR A 238 12.70 -10.37 6.15
CA TYR A 238 13.81 -9.53 6.60
C TYR A 238 13.33 -8.47 7.61
N PRO A 239 14.07 -8.23 8.70
CA PRO A 239 13.86 -7.06 9.55
C PRO A 239 13.85 -5.77 8.74
N THR A 240 12.86 -4.91 9.02
CA THR A 240 12.81 -3.55 8.48
C THR A 240 13.29 -2.61 9.56
N ASN A 241 14.50 -2.08 9.38
CA ASN A 241 15.12 -1.09 10.25
C ASN A 241 14.76 0.31 9.75
N ILE A 242 14.25 1.14 10.66
CA ILE A 242 13.79 2.49 10.37
C ILE A 242 14.50 3.45 11.31
N GLY A 243 14.97 4.57 10.76
CA GLY A 243 15.43 5.71 11.53
C GLY A 243 14.40 6.81 11.53
N ILE A 244 14.19 7.44 12.68
CA ILE A 244 13.14 8.42 12.89
C ILE A 244 13.73 9.61 13.63
N VAL A 245 13.50 10.82 13.13
CA VAL A 245 13.80 12.07 13.84
C VAL A 245 12.51 12.73 14.31
N VAL A 246 12.62 13.71 15.20
CA VAL A 246 11.50 14.51 15.67
C VAL A 246 11.64 15.93 15.11
N ALA A 247 10.70 16.33 14.26
CA ALA A 247 10.68 17.66 13.68
C ALA A 247 10.30 18.73 14.73
N GLY A 248 10.49 20.01 14.40
CA GLY A 248 10.27 21.13 15.33
C GLY A 248 8.82 21.32 15.77
N ASP A 249 7.86 20.75 15.03
CA ASP A 249 6.44 20.67 15.40
C ASP A 249 6.13 19.48 16.33
N GLY A 250 7.15 18.69 16.70
CA GLY A 250 7.04 17.50 17.54
C GLY A 250 6.63 16.24 16.78
N MET A 251 6.47 16.29 15.45
CA MET A 251 6.08 15.14 14.64
C MET A 251 7.26 14.21 14.34
N SER A 252 7.00 12.91 14.36
CA SER A 252 7.98 11.90 13.97
C SER A 252 8.14 11.88 12.44
N GLN A 253 9.37 11.82 11.95
CA GLN A 253 9.67 11.77 10.53
C GLN A 253 10.72 10.69 10.23
N ASN A 254 10.42 9.79 9.31
CA ASN A 254 11.35 8.72 8.94
C ASN A 254 12.49 9.28 8.08
N VAL A 255 13.73 9.06 8.51
CA VAL A 255 14.94 9.54 7.85
C VAL A 255 15.70 8.45 7.10
N TRP A 256 15.50 7.16 7.40
CA TRP A 256 16.01 6.11 6.51
C TRP A 256 15.13 4.88 6.57
N TYR A 257 15.32 4.03 5.56
CA TYR A 257 14.81 2.67 5.56
C TYR A 257 15.94 1.71 5.21
N ALA A 258 16.05 0.64 5.99
CA ALA A 258 16.94 -0.46 5.71
C ALA A 258 16.22 -1.80 5.81
N PHE A 259 16.55 -2.71 4.92
CA PHE A 259 16.14 -4.10 4.96
C PHE A 259 17.40 -4.94 4.97
N HIS A 260 17.54 -5.86 5.90
CA HIS A 260 18.72 -6.72 5.99
C HIS A 260 18.35 -8.10 6.53
N GLU A 261 19.06 -9.14 6.09
CA GLU A 261 18.77 -10.55 6.39
C GLU A 261 19.09 -10.94 7.84
N SER A 262 20.09 -10.31 8.47
CA SER A 262 20.55 -10.59 9.84
C SER A 262 20.49 -9.36 10.74
N GLU A 263 20.35 -9.54 12.05
CA GLU A 263 20.43 -8.49 13.08
C GLU A 263 21.65 -8.66 13.98
N ASP A 264 22.74 -9.09 13.36
CA ASP A 264 24.03 -9.13 14.02
C ASP A 264 24.63 -7.72 14.15
N ILE A 265 25.76 -7.67 14.83
CA ILE A 265 26.50 -6.43 15.07
C ILE A 265 26.94 -5.79 13.76
N ASP A 266 27.28 -6.59 12.75
CA ASP A 266 27.83 -6.10 11.48
C ASP A 266 26.74 -5.43 10.62
N ALA A 267 25.55 -6.03 10.55
CA ALA A 267 24.40 -5.46 9.87
C ALA A 267 23.98 -4.11 10.49
N HIS A 268 23.90 -4.03 11.82
CA HIS A 268 23.59 -2.76 12.49
C HIS A 268 24.71 -1.73 12.39
N ASN A 269 25.98 -2.15 12.43
CA ASN A 269 27.11 -1.27 12.20
C ASN A 269 27.04 -0.66 10.80
N TRP A 270 26.73 -1.47 9.79
CA TRP A 270 26.55 -1.01 8.42
C TRP A 270 25.44 0.04 8.34
N VAL A 271 24.23 -0.25 8.86
CA VAL A 271 23.10 0.70 8.85
C VAL A 271 23.48 2.04 9.52
N PHE A 272 24.08 2.00 10.70
CA PHE A 272 24.45 3.23 11.42
C PHE A 272 25.56 4.02 10.72
N ARG A 273 26.54 3.35 10.10
CA ARG A 273 27.57 4.02 9.29
C ARG A 273 26.96 4.72 8.08
N GLN A 274 26.06 4.06 7.35
CA GLN A 274 25.38 4.69 6.21
C GLN A 274 24.61 5.96 6.63
N TYR A 275 23.96 5.93 7.79
CA TYR A 275 23.30 7.12 8.32
C TYR A 275 24.29 8.23 8.66
N ILE A 276 25.39 7.93 9.37
CA ILE A 276 26.40 8.94 9.74
C ILE A 276 27.02 9.56 8.49
N ASP A 277 27.32 8.75 7.47
CA ASP A 277 27.89 9.22 6.21
C ASP A 277 26.92 10.15 5.46
N ALA A 278 25.62 9.86 5.48
CA ALA A 278 24.60 10.69 4.84
C ALA A 278 24.23 11.95 5.66
N ALA A 279 24.14 11.83 6.98
CA ALA A 279 23.78 12.92 7.89
C ALA A 279 24.98 13.85 8.19
N GLY A 280 26.21 13.36 8.04
CA GLY A 280 27.46 14.06 8.34
C GLY A 280 27.88 14.05 9.81
N TRP A 281 26.96 13.75 10.74
CA TRP A 281 27.19 13.82 12.18
C TRP A 281 26.42 12.73 12.93
N PRO A 282 26.97 12.16 14.02
CA PRO A 282 26.20 11.30 14.91
C PRO A 282 25.22 12.14 15.75
N PRO A 283 24.07 11.56 16.18
CA PRO A 283 23.11 12.26 17.00
C PRO A 283 23.62 12.46 18.43
N LEU A 284 23.05 13.41 19.17
CA LEU A 284 23.37 13.58 20.60
C LEU A 284 22.72 12.48 21.44
N ALA A 285 21.48 12.12 21.10
CA ALA A 285 20.69 11.10 21.77
C ALA A 285 20.16 10.06 20.78
N LEU A 286 20.40 8.78 21.06
CA LEU A 286 19.89 7.66 20.29
C LEU A 286 18.95 6.81 21.14
N PHE A 287 17.73 6.63 20.67
CA PHE A 287 16.75 5.73 21.26
C PHE A 287 16.72 4.43 20.46
N ILE A 288 17.09 3.32 21.10
CA ILE A 288 17.13 1.99 20.49
C ILE A 288 16.40 0.97 21.35
N ASP A 289 16.08 -0.16 20.77
CA ASP A 289 15.66 -1.33 21.53
C ASP A 289 16.80 -1.90 22.36
N ARG A 290 16.46 -2.56 23.48
CA ARG A 290 17.43 -3.21 24.36
C ARG A 290 17.90 -4.55 23.77
N HIS A 291 18.37 -4.52 22.53
CA HIS A 291 18.94 -5.68 21.84
C HIS A 291 20.48 -5.65 21.94
N PRO A 292 21.15 -6.74 22.33
CA PRO A 292 22.60 -6.75 22.53
C PRO A 292 23.40 -6.26 21.31
N SER A 293 23.01 -6.68 20.09
CA SER A 293 23.71 -6.25 18.87
C SER A 293 23.55 -4.75 18.60
N LEU A 294 22.34 -4.18 18.76
CA LEU A 294 22.11 -2.73 18.61
C LEU A 294 22.93 -1.90 19.61
N ILE A 295 22.98 -2.33 20.87
CA ILE A 295 23.74 -1.63 21.92
C ILE A 295 25.23 -1.62 21.59
N VAL A 296 25.78 -2.78 21.20
CA VAL A 296 27.19 -2.90 20.80
C VAL A 296 27.46 -2.06 19.55
N SER A 297 26.61 -2.15 18.53
CA SER A 297 26.79 -1.40 17.28
C SER A 297 26.70 0.11 17.48
N ALA A 298 25.76 0.59 18.30
CA ALA A 298 25.68 2.01 18.65
C ALA A 298 26.93 2.48 19.41
N THR A 299 27.46 1.65 20.31
CA THR A 299 28.70 1.96 21.05
C THR A 299 29.93 2.01 20.13
N ILE A 300 29.99 1.13 19.12
CA ILE A 300 31.08 1.09 18.14
C ILE A 300 31.01 2.28 17.15
N THR A 301 29.82 2.56 16.63
CA THR A 301 29.64 3.55 15.54
C THR A 301 29.47 4.98 16.05
N MET A 302 28.92 5.14 17.25
CA MET A 302 28.54 6.43 17.83
C MET A 302 28.94 6.49 19.31
N PRO A 303 30.24 6.39 19.64
CA PRO A 303 30.72 6.24 21.02
C PRO A 303 30.42 7.43 21.94
N LEU A 304 30.20 8.63 21.37
CA LEU A 304 29.87 9.85 22.11
C LEU A 304 28.36 10.11 22.22
N THR A 305 27.54 9.30 21.55
CA THR A 305 26.08 9.44 21.55
C THR A 305 25.49 8.82 22.80
N GLN A 306 24.63 9.56 23.49
CA GLN A 306 23.91 9.04 24.63
C GLN A 306 22.84 8.04 24.18
N GLN A 307 22.92 6.81 24.65
CA GLN A 307 21.93 5.78 24.34
C GLN A 307 20.79 5.78 25.36
N PHE A 308 19.58 5.60 24.84
CA PHE A 308 18.34 5.46 25.58
C PHE A 308 17.58 4.24 25.08
N TYR A 309 16.81 3.60 25.97
CA TYR A 309 16.05 2.40 25.62
C TYR A 309 14.60 2.71 25.30
N CYS A 310 14.04 1.94 24.38
CA CYS A 310 12.63 2.02 24.04
C CYS A 310 11.72 1.76 25.26
N LEU A 311 10.87 2.73 25.58
CA LEU A 311 9.91 2.68 26.68
C LEU A 311 8.81 1.66 26.46
N HIS A 312 8.41 1.38 25.22
CA HIS A 312 7.43 0.35 24.93
C HIS A 312 7.95 -1.04 25.30
N HIS A 313 9.18 -1.34 24.90
CA HIS A 313 9.84 -2.59 25.29
C HIS A 313 10.12 -2.64 26.79
N LEU A 314 10.42 -1.50 27.43
CA LEU A 314 10.50 -1.42 28.89
C LEU A 314 9.15 -1.74 29.55
N ASP A 315 8.03 -1.16 29.10
CA ASP A 315 6.69 -1.44 29.60
C ASP A 315 6.34 -2.92 29.45
N GLY A 316 6.61 -3.49 28.27
CA GLY A 316 6.38 -4.91 27.99
C GLY A 316 7.20 -5.82 28.90
N ASN A 317 8.48 -5.49 29.13
CA ASN A 317 9.37 -6.25 30.00
C ASN A 317 8.90 -6.20 31.47
N ILE A 318 8.61 -5.01 31.99
CA ILE A 318 8.09 -4.82 33.35
C ILE A 318 6.75 -5.54 33.50
N THR A 319 5.85 -5.42 32.53
CA THR A 319 4.56 -6.12 32.55
C THR A 319 4.76 -7.64 32.58
N LYS A 320 5.57 -8.19 31.69
CA LYS A 320 5.81 -9.63 31.61
C LYS A 320 6.42 -10.22 32.89
N HIS A 321 7.37 -9.52 33.50
CA HIS A 321 8.16 -10.06 34.61
C HIS A 321 7.64 -9.67 35.99
N LEU A 322 7.00 -8.51 36.15
CA LEU A 322 6.55 -8.02 37.46
C LEU A 322 5.04 -8.14 37.67
N GLN A 323 4.21 -8.12 36.61
CA GLN A 323 2.75 -8.27 36.77
C GLN A 323 2.36 -9.59 37.46
N PRO A 324 2.94 -10.76 37.12
CA PRO A 324 2.59 -12.01 37.80
C PRO A 324 2.99 -12.01 39.28
N ALA A 325 4.10 -11.35 39.63
CA ALA A 325 4.60 -11.29 41.00
C ALA A 325 3.83 -10.28 41.87
N LEU A 326 3.41 -9.15 41.29
CA LEU A 326 2.72 -8.08 42.01
C LEU A 326 1.20 -8.30 42.10
N GLY A 327 0.61 -9.07 41.19
CA GLY A 327 -0.81 -9.45 41.23
C GLY A 327 -1.72 -8.23 41.35
N ARG A 328 -2.38 -8.06 42.50
CA ARG A 328 -3.33 -6.96 42.75
C ARG A 328 -2.65 -5.59 42.85
N ASP A 329 -1.37 -5.55 43.22
CA ASP A 329 -0.63 -4.31 43.38
C ASP A 329 -0.05 -3.79 42.06
N TRP A 330 -0.21 -4.55 40.96
CA TRP A 330 0.34 -4.24 39.64
C TRP A 330 -0.05 -2.85 39.14
N GLU A 331 -1.34 -2.49 39.16
CA GLU A 331 -1.80 -1.20 38.61
C GLU A 331 -1.25 -0.01 39.41
N SER A 332 -1.15 -0.18 40.73
CA SER A 332 -0.54 0.81 41.62
C SER A 332 0.95 0.95 41.36
N PHE A 333 1.67 -0.17 41.27
CA PHE A 333 3.10 -0.18 40.93
C PHE A 333 3.34 0.45 39.55
N LYS A 334 2.61 0.03 38.52
CA LYS A 334 2.78 0.53 37.14
C LYS A 334 2.58 2.05 37.10
N SER A 335 1.53 2.56 37.74
CA SER A 335 1.26 3.98 37.84
C SER A 335 2.39 4.74 38.53
N ASN A 336 2.85 4.26 39.68
CA ASN A 336 3.93 4.88 40.44
C ASN A 336 5.28 4.79 39.71
N PHE A 337 5.61 3.66 39.10
CA PHE A 337 6.81 3.45 38.30
C PHE A 337 6.91 4.48 37.18
N TRP A 338 5.82 4.67 36.42
CA TRP A 338 5.80 5.68 35.38
C TRP A 338 5.85 7.10 35.94
N LEU A 339 5.22 7.40 37.09
CA LEU A 339 5.39 8.70 37.75
C LEU A 339 6.84 9.00 38.16
N VAL A 340 7.60 7.98 38.55
CA VAL A 340 9.04 8.12 38.82
C VAL A 340 9.80 8.39 37.52
N TYR A 341 9.53 7.61 36.46
CA TYR A 341 10.14 7.81 35.14
C TYR A 341 9.90 9.22 34.58
N GLN A 342 8.75 9.82 34.92
CA GLN A 342 8.35 11.17 34.51
C GLN A 342 8.92 12.29 35.37
N ALA A 343 9.86 12.00 36.28
CA ALA A 343 10.46 13.02 37.14
C ALA A 343 11.12 14.14 36.32
N VAL A 344 10.84 15.39 36.72
CA VAL A 344 11.33 16.60 36.02
C VAL A 344 12.82 16.91 36.27
N SER A 345 13.46 16.17 37.18
CA SER A 345 14.88 16.33 37.52
C SER A 345 15.44 15.05 38.16
N PRO A 346 16.78 14.85 38.14
CA PRO A 346 17.42 13.72 38.82
C PRO A 346 17.08 13.67 40.32
N SER A 347 17.09 14.80 41.02
CA SER A 347 16.74 14.81 42.46
C SER A 347 15.30 14.41 42.73
N ASN A 348 14.35 14.83 41.87
CA ASN A 348 12.96 14.41 41.98
C ASN A 348 12.79 12.92 41.63
N PHE A 349 13.60 12.40 40.69
CA PHE A 349 13.69 10.98 40.41
C PHE A 349 14.12 10.22 41.65
N ASP A 350 15.24 10.60 42.29
CA ASP A 350 15.77 9.92 43.48
C ASP A 350 14.76 9.88 44.63
N ILE A 351 14.04 10.98 44.87
CA ILE A 351 12.98 11.06 45.90
C ILE A 351 11.84 10.09 45.57
N LYS A 352 11.28 10.18 44.35
CA LYS A 352 10.15 9.35 43.93
C LYS A 352 10.56 7.88 43.85
N TRP A 353 11.77 7.59 43.38
CA TRP A 353 12.34 6.26 43.29
C TRP A 353 12.53 5.64 44.67
N SER A 354 13.12 6.38 45.61
CA SER A 354 13.25 5.94 47.00
C SER A 354 11.89 5.65 47.63
N SER A 355 10.88 6.47 47.35
CA SER A 355 9.50 6.21 47.79
C SER A 355 8.92 4.95 47.14
N LEU A 356 9.10 4.76 45.82
CA LEU A 356 8.66 3.54 45.14
C LEU A 356 9.32 2.29 45.76
N LEU A 357 10.61 2.37 46.09
CA LEU A 357 11.38 1.26 46.68
C LEU A 357 10.94 0.88 48.09
N GLN A 358 10.40 1.81 48.86
CA GLN A 358 9.82 1.50 50.18
C GLN A 358 8.58 0.62 50.05
N TYR A 359 7.85 0.70 48.94
CA TYR A 359 6.64 -0.08 48.69
C TYR A 359 6.85 -1.28 47.77
N PHE A 360 7.88 -1.26 46.90
CA PHE A 360 8.13 -2.26 45.88
C PHE A 360 9.62 -2.49 45.63
N TRP A 361 10.09 -3.73 45.58
CA TRP A 361 11.49 -4.03 45.27
C TRP A 361 11.72 -3.98 43.74
N ALA A 362 12.37 -2.92 43.24
CA ALA A 362 12.73 -2.82 41.82
C ALA A 362 14.12 -2.19 41.64
N TRP A 363 14.82 -2.52 40.56
CA TRP A 363 16.07 -1.86 40.15
C TRP A 363 15.81 -1.13 38.83
N ALA A 364 15.90 0.20 38.79
CA ALA A 364 15.89 0.98 37.56
C ALA A 364 16.79 2.21 37.73
N TRP A 365 17.60 2.47 36.70
CA TRP A 365 18.44 3.66 36.55
C TRP A 365 18.03 4.36 35.27
N ILE A 366 17.86 5.69 35.28
CA ILE A 366 17.57 6.44 34.04
C ILE A 366 18.21 7.84 34.05
N SER A 367 19.03 8.05 33.01
CA SER A 367 19.62 9.24 32.37
C SER A 367 19.58 10.63 33.03
N THR A 368 20.75 11.29 33.04
CA THR A 368 21.01 12.69 33.43
C THR A 368 20.83 13.69 32.28
N VAL A 369 20.25 13.28 31.14
CA VAL A 369 20.22 14.07 29.90
C VAL A 369 18.80 14.53 29.58
N PHE A 370 18.65 15.83 29.27
CA PHE A 370 17.37 16.45 28.91
C PHE A 370 16.97 16.09 27.48
N THR A 371 15.85 15.38 27.32
CA THR A 371 15.31 14.96 26.00
C THR A 371 14.04 15.71 25.61
N ALA A 372 13.74 16.85 26.25
CA ALA A 372 12.52 17.64 26.04
C ALA A 372 11.20 16.82 26.13
N GLY A 373 11.19 15.72 26.90
CA GLY A 373 10.03 14.85 27.03
C GLY A 373 9.80 13.90 25.84
N ILE A 374 10.73 13.84 24.88
CA ILE A 374 10.70 12.88 23.78
C ILE A 374 10.91 11.47 24.35
N ARG A 375 9.98 10.60 23.99
CA ARG A 375 9.86 9.21 24.44
C ARG A 375 9.51 8.35 23.25
N THR A 376 10.00 7.12 23.24
CA THR A 376 9.67 6.20 22.15
C THR A 376 8.22 5.72 22.19
N THR A 377 7.51 5.81 23.32
CA THR A 377 6.13 5.29 23.43
C THR A 377 5.21 5.87 22.36
N GLY A 378 4.75 5.03 21.44
CA GLY A 378 3.75 5.34 20.42
C GLY A 378 4.30 5.86 19.09
N ARG A 379 5.57 6.27 19.02
CA ARG A 379 6.16 6.91 17.83
C ARG A 379 6.66 5.88 16.81
N PRO A 380 7.54 4.93 17.16
CA PRO A 380 7.84 3.83 16.26
C PRO A 380 6.63 2.92 16.04
N GLU A 381 5.70 2.81 16.99
CA GLU A 381 4.51 1.97 16.85
C GLU A 381 3.51 2.50 15.82
N SER A 382 3.35 3.82 15.71
CA SER A 382 2.53 4.43 14.65
C SER A 382 3.13 4.15 13.28
N GLU A 383 4.44 4.29 13.13
CA GLU A 383 5.15 3.96 11.88
C GLU A 383 5.03 2.47 11.56
N ASN A 384 5.20 1.65 12.57
CA ASN A 384 4.98 0.22 12.48
C ASN A 384 3.55 -0.12 12.01
N HIS A 385 2.55 0.57 12.53
CA HIS A 385 1.17 0.42 12.09
C HIS A 385 0.98 0.84 10.63
N VAL A 386 1.58 1.94 10.19
CA VAL A 386 1.55 2.38 8.79
C VAL A 386 2.23 1.35 7.87
N THR A 387 3.39 0.83 8.26
CA THR A 387 4.12 -0.24 7.56
C THR A 387 3.28 -1.51 7.48
N LYS A 388 2.63 -1.95 8.57
CA LYS A 388 1.68 -3.08 8.55
C LYS A 388 0.57 -2.89 7.52
N LEU A 389 0.01 -1.68 7.47
CA LEU A 389 -1.02 -1.36 6.50
C LEU A 389 -0.49 -1.36 5.05
N LEU A 390 0.79 -1.04 4.81
CA LEU A 390 1.42 -1.08 3.47
C LEU A 390 1.76 -2.51 3.04
N SER A 391 2.32 -3.33 3.94
CA SER A 391 2.79 -4.67 3.63
C SER A 391 1.67 -5.72 3.51
N GLY A 392 0.45 -5.41 3.93
CA GLY A 392 -0.68 -6.35 3.94
C GLY A 392 -0.65 -7.33 5.12
N PRO A 393 -1.63 -8.25 5.21
CA PRO A 393 -1.66 -9.26 6.28
C PRO A 393 -0.42 -10.16 6.21
N LYS A 394 0.07 -10.58 7.38
CA LYS A 394 1.15 -11.56 7.49
C LYS A 394 0.76 -12.81 6.71
N GLN A 395 1.60 -13.24 5.76
CA GLN A 395 1.46 -14.53 5.09
C GLN A 395 1.96 -15.65 5.98
#